data_AF-A0A6I4ZEE7-F1
#
_entry.id   AF-A0A6I4ZEE7-F1
#
_cell.length_a   1.000
_cell.length_b   1.000
_cell.length_c   1.000
_cell.angle_alpha   90.00
_cell.angle_beta   90.00
_cell.angle_gamma   90.00
#
_symmetry.space_group_name_H-M   'P 1'
#
loop_
_entity.id
_entity.type
_entity.pdbx_description
1 polymer ?
#
loop_
_entity_poly.entity_id
_entity_poly.type
_entity_poly.pdbx_seq_one_letter_code
_entity_poly.pdbx_strand_id
1 'polypeptide(L)'
;FGGQRFGEMEVWALEAYGAAHILQELLTVKSDDVVGRVKTYEAIVKGEDVLEPGVPESFKVLVKELQSLGLSIDVSNDSGSVSFTEETAGELPELGINLSGFESEDLFNARSQ
;
A
#
# COMPACT_ATOMS: atom_id res chain seq x y z
N PHE A 1 -14.35 -0.62 -13.66
CA PHE A 1 -14.95 -1.28 -12.47
C PHE A 1 -14.33 -0.67 -11.22
N GLY A 2 -15.11 -0.50 -10.15
CA GLY A 2 -14.63 0.05 -8.87
C GLY A 2 -14.36 -1.05 -7.84
N GLY A 3 -13.61 -0.72 -6.79
CA GLY A 3 -13.41 -1.62 -5.65
C GLY A 3 -14.66 -1.75 -4.77
N GLN A 4 -14.83 -2.91 -4.14
CA GLN A 4 -15.85 -3.11 -3.11
C GLN A 4 -15.35 -2.52 -1.79
N ARG A 5 -16.19 -1.77 -1.09
CA ARG A 5 -15.87 -1.31 0.26
C ARG A 5 -15.89 -2.48 1.22
N PHE A 6 -14.77 -2.68 1.92
CA PHE A 6 -14.67 -3.55 3.08
C PHE A 6 -14.78 -2.67 4.33
N GLY A 7 -15.88 -2.81 5.08
CA GLY A 7 -16.19 -1.97 6.23
C GLY A 7 -15.84 -2.62 7.56
N GLU A 8 -16.13 -1.89 8.63
CA GLU A 8 -15.82 -2.28 10.00
C GLU A 8 -16.53 -3.58 10.43
N MET A 9 -17.77 -3.79 9.96
CA MET A 9 -18.52 -5.02 10.25
C MET A 9 -17.90 -6.24 9.57
N GLU A 10 -17.39 -6.08 8.35
CA GLU A 10 -16.72 -7.16 7.63
C GLU A 10 -15.33 -7.45 8.23
N VAL A 11 -14.63 -6.43 8.74
CA VAL A 11 -13.40 -6.60 9.52
C VAL A 11 -13.67 -7.46 10.74
N TRP A 12 -14.69 -7.13 11.54
CA TRP A 12 -15.04 -7.93 12.73
C TRP A 12 -15.37 -9.37 12.40
N ALA A 13 -16.03 -9.61 11.27
CA ALA A 13 -16.32 -10.97 10.83
C ALA A 13 -15.03 -11.76 10.61
N LEU A 14 -14.04 -11.20 9.87
CA LEU A 14 -12.77 -11.87 9.63
C LEU A 14 -11.91 -12.03 10.89
N GLU A 15 -11.94 -11.05 11.78
CA GLU A 15 -11.27 -11.14 13.09
C GLU A 15 -11.85 -12.28 13.93
N ALA A 16 -13.18 -12.42 13.97
CA ALA A 16 -13.84 -13.51 14.69
C ALA A 16 -13.52 -14.90 14.11
N TYR A 17 -13.28 -14.99 12.80
CA TYR A 17 -12.81 -16.22 12.15
C TYR A 17 -11.33 -16.52 12.42
N GLY A 18 -10.56 -15.58 12.98
CA GLY A 18 -9.11 -15.72 13.14
C GLY A 18 -8.35 -15.67 11.82
N ALA A 19 -8.95 -15.08 10.78
CA ALA A 19 -8.41 -15.02 9.42
C ALA A 19 -7.39 -13.88 9.25
N ALA A 20 -6.34 -13.86 10.08
CA ALA A 20 -5.38 -12.75 10.18
C ALA A 20 -4.72 -12.41 8.84
N HIS A 21 -4.26 -13.41 8.08
CA HIS A 21 -3.60 -13.19 6.78
C HIS A 21 -4.54 -12.62 5.73
N ILE A 22 -5.81 -13.07 5.70
CA ILE A 22 -6.80 -12.56 4.74
C ILE A 22 -7.15 -11.10 5.07
N LEU A 23 -7.32 -10.79 6.35
CA LEU A 23 -7.57 -9.43 6.80
C LEU A 23 -6.40 -8.50 6.45
N GLN A 24 -5.16 -8.95 6.73
CA GLN A 24 -3.97 -8.20 6.38
C GLN A 24 -3.90 -7.94 4.87
N GLU A 25 -4.11 -8.97 4.05
CA GLU A 25 -4.09 -8.85 2.58
C GLU A 25 -5.13 -7.84 2.07
N LEU A 26 -6.35 -7.85 2.65
CA LEU A 26 -7.42 -6.91 2.31
C LEU A 26 -7.06 -5.47 2.66
N LEU A 27 -6.42 -5.23 3.81
CA LEU A 27 -6.07 -3.88 4.29
C LEU A 27 -4.78 -3.33 3.66
N THR A 28 -3.96 -4.17 3.04
CA THR A 28 -2.64 -3.80 2.51
C THR A 28 -2.62 -3.92 0.98
N VAL A 29 -2.13 -5.04 0.44
CA VAL A 29 -1.85 -5.28 -0.98
C VAL A 29 -3.10 -5.19 -1.88
N LYS A 30 -4.30 -5.38 -1.33
CA LYS A 30 -5.58 -5.22 -2.05
C LYS A 30 -6.19 -3.82 -1.94
N SER A 31 -5.73 -2.96 -1.03
CA SER A 31 -6.25 -1.59 -0.83
C SER A 31 -5.18 -0.52 -1.06
N ASP A 32 -4.26 -0.37 -0.10
CA ASP A 32 -3.48 0.87 0.10
C ASP A 32 -1.96 0.69 0.04
N ASP A 33 -1.44 -0.53 -0.07
CA ASP A 33 0.00 -0.76 -0.23
C ASP A 33 0.39 -0.67 -1.72
N VAL A 34 0.88 0.49 -2.16
CA VAL A 34 1.23 0.75 -3.58
C VAL A 34 2.35 -0.17 -4.06
N VAL A 35 3.40 -0.33 -3.26
CA VAL A 35 4.57 -1.16 -3.63
C VAL A 35 4.20 -2.64 -3.56
N GLY A 36 3.50 -3.05 -2.50
CA GLY A 36 3.04 -4.42 -2.30
C GLY A 36 2.07 -4.87 -3.39
N ARG A 37 1.16 -4.01 -3.84
CA ARG A 37 0.19 -4.35 -4.90
C ARG A 37 0.86 -4.64 -6.24
N VAL A 38 1.88 -3.86 -6.62
CA VAL A 38 2.65 -4.07 -7.88
C VAL A 38 3.42 -5.39 -7.82
N LYS A 39 4.14 -5.63 -6.71
CA LYS A 39 4.89 -6.88 -6.51
C LYS A 39 3.99 -8.10 -6.44
N THR A 40 2.81 -7.97 -5.82
CA THR A 40 1.80 -9.03 -5.75
C THR A 40 1.30 -9.40 -7.14
N TYR A 41 1.04 -8.40 -8.00
CA TYR A 41 0.63 -8.68 -9.38
C TYR A 41 1.72 -9.42 -10.16
N GLU A 42 2.98 -9.01 -10.02
CA GLU A 42 4.12 -9.69 -10.62
C GLU A 42 4.24 -11.15 -10.15
N ALA A 43 4.16 -11.38 -8.84
CA ALA A 43 4.20 -12.73 -8.27
C ALA A 43 3.08 -13.62 -8.82
N ILE A 44 1.85 -13.09 -8.94
CA ILE A 44 0.71 -13.81 -9.53
C ILE A 44 0.99 -14.17 -11.01
N VAL A 45 1.57 -13.27 -11.79
CA VAL A 45 1.91 -13.53 -13.20
C VAL A 45 3.03 -14.57 -13.33
N LYS A 46 4.00 -14.57 -12.41
CA LYS A 46 5.12 -15.53 -12.41
C LYS A 46 4.78 -16.87 -11.76
N GLY A 47 3.67 -16.96 -11.03
CA GLY A 47 3.32 -18.14 -10.23
C GLY A 47 4.22 -18.31 -9.00
N GLU A 48 4.78 -17.22 -8.49
CA GLU A 48 5.58 -17.17 -7.26
C GLU A 48 4.69 -16.85 -6.06
N ASP A 49 5.17 -17.16 -4.86
CA ASP A 49 4.45 -16.81 -3.62
C ASP A 49 4.41 -15.29 -3.40
N VAL A 50 3.27 -14.82 -2.89
CA VAL A 50 3.06 -13.40 -2.60
C VAL A 50 3.96 -12.96 -1.43
N LEU A 51 4.65 -11.84 -1.62
CA LEU A 51 5.53 -11.25 -0.61
C LEU A 51 4.75 -10.72 0.60
N GLU A 52 5.44 -10.63 1.74
CA GLU A 52 4.85 -10.06 2.96
C GLU A 52 4.42 -8.60 2.74
N PRO A 53 3.20 -8.23 3.19
CA PRO A 53 2.70 -6.86 3.03
C PRO A 53 3.48 -5.83 3.83
N GLY A 54 3.60 -4.63 3.26
CA GLY A 54 4.24 -3.48 3.91
C GLY A 54 3.29 -2.65 4.77
N VAL A 55 3.76 -1.46 5.15
CA VAL A 55 2.97 -0.47 5.89
C VAL A 55 2.00 0.24 4.94
N PRO A 56 0.68 0.26 5.22
CA PRO A 56 -0.29 0.97 4.39
C PRO A 56 0.02 2.48 4.28
N GLU A 57 -0.23 3.07 3.11
CA GLU A 57 -0.08 4.51 2.90
C GLU A 57 -1.02 5.33 3.78
N SER A 58 -2.24 4.84 4.04
CA SER A 58 -3.20 5.49 4.94
C SER A 58 -2.67 5.64 6.37
N PHE A 59 -1.85 4.71 6.86
CA PHE A 59 -1.18 4.84 8.15
C PHE A 59 -0.10 5.95 8.12
N LYS A 60 0.67 6.06 7.03
CA LYS A 60 1.66 7.14 6.87
C LYS A 60 0.98 8.51 6.84
N VAL A 61 -0.15 8.62 6.14
CA VAL A 61 -0.97 9.84 6.11
C VAL A 61 -1.47 10.18 7.51
N LEU A 62 -2.01 9.21 8.25
CA LEU A 62 -2.46 9.40 9.64
C LEU A 62 -1.35 9.97 10.53
N VAL A 63 -0.13 9.44 10.44
CA VAL A 63 1.02 9.94 11.21
C VAL A 63 1.31 11.40 10.85
N LYS A 64 1.28 11.75 9.56
CA LYS A 64 1.51 13.13 9.10
C LYS A 64 0.40 14.09 9.54
N GLU A 65 -0.85 13.65 9.53
CA GLU A 65 -1.99 14.43 10.02
C GLU A 65 -1.86 14.73 11.51
N LEU A 66 -1.49 13.75 12.32
CA LEU A 66 -1.26 13.96 13.75
C LEU A 66 -0.03 14.85 14.02
N GLN A 67 1.05 14.68 13.25
CA GLN A 67 2.22 15.58 13.29
C GLN A 67 1.85 17.03 12.95
N SER A 68 0.90 17.25 12.03
CA SER A 68 0.43 18.59 11.66
C SER A 68 -0.31 19.30 12.81
N LEU A 69 -0.89 18.54 13.74
CA LEU A 69 -1.52 19.06 14.95
C LEU A 69 -0.53 19.38 16.08
N GLY A 70 0.78 19.18 15.85
CA GLY A 70 1.82 19.37 16.86
C GLY A 70 2.05 18.17 17.77
N LEU A 71 1.50 17.00 17.45
CA LEU A 71 1.75 15.76 18.18
C LEU A 71 2.99 15.06 17.62
N SER A 72 3.97 14.78 18.47
CA SER A 72 5.14 13.96 18.11
C SER A 72 4.78 12.48 18.28
N ILE A 73 4.76 11.76 17.16
CA ILE A 73 4.50 10.32 17.11
C ILE A 73 5.71 9.68 16.46
N ASP A 74 6.34 8.78 17.20
CA ASP A 74 7.43 7.93 16.75
C ASP A 74 7.04 6.47 17.02
N VAL A 75 7.44 5.57 16.12
CA VAL A 75 7.29 4.14 16.35
C VAL A 75 8.58 3.61 16.92
N SER A 76 8.50 2.95 18.07
CA SER A 76 9.66 2.33 18.72
C SER A 76 9.61 0.83 18.49
N ASN A 77 10.76 0.26 18.19
CA ASN A 77 11.00 -1.17 18.35
C ASN A 77 11.84 -1.39 19.62
N ASP A 78 12.05 -2.66 20.01
CA ASP A 78 12.86 -3.04 21.18
C ASP A 78 14.32 -2.51 21.09
N SER A 79 14.78 -2.18 19.88
CA SER A 79 16.11 -1.65 19.57
C SER A 79 16.19 -0.12 19.39
N GLY A 80 15.09 0.62 19.57
CA GLY A 80 15.04 2.09 19.46
C GLY A 80 13.94 2.63 18.55
N SER A 81 13.94 3.96 18.35
CA SER A 81 12.97 4.68 17.51
C SER A 81 13.21 4.43 16.01
N VAL A 82 12.17 4.00 15.31
CA VAL A 82 12.11 3.78 13.87
C VAL A 82 11.38 4.95 13.21
N SER A 83 12.08 5.67 12.33
CA SER A 83 11.49 6.74 11.53
C SER A 83 10.81 6.17 10.30
N PHE A 84 9.53 6.48 10.09
CA PHE A 84 8.84 6.27 8.81
C PHE A 84 9.31 7.31 7.79
N THR A 85 10.53 7.17 7.31
CA THR A 85 11.01 8.03 6.22
C THR A 85 11.64 7.15 5.16
N GLU A 86 10.94 7.11 4.03
CA GLU A 86 11.42 6.72 2.71
C GLU A 86 11.66 5.22 2.48
N GLU A 87 10.57 4.47 2.31
CA GLU A 87 10.53 3.48 1.24
C GLU A 87 9.88 4.11 0.01
N THR A 88 10.61 5.01 -0.64
CA THR A 88 10.26 5.45 -1.99
C THR A 88 11.34 4.94 -2.92
N ALA A 89 10.91 4.16 -3.92
CA ALA A 89 11.69 3.68 -5.06
C ALA A 89 12.64 2.48 -4.79
N GLY A 90 12.09 1.32 -4.44
CA GLY A 90 12.58 0.13 -5.12
C GLY A 90 12.17 0.22 -6.60
N GLU A 91 13.03 -0.20 -7.53
CA GLU A 91 12.69 -0.30 -8.96
C GLU A 91 11.35 -1.03 -9.11
N LEU A 92 10.30 -0.29 -9.47
CA LEU A 92 9.00 -0.85 -9.77
C LEU A 92 9.06 -1.35 -11.21
N PRO A 93 8.72 -2.62 -11.48
CA PRO A 93 8.69 -3.13 -12.83
C PRO A 93 7.65 -2.38 -13.67
N GLU A 94 8.03 -1.97 -14.88
CA GLU A 94 7.12 -1.34 -15.84
C GLU A 94 6.12 -2.35 -16.39
N LEU A 95 4.96 -2.48 -15.74
CA LEU A 95 3.93 -3.44 -16.13
C LEU A 95 2.99 -2.95 -17.25
N GLY A 96 3.23 -1.80 -17.89
CA GLY A 96 2.36 -1.26 -18.94
C GLY A 96 0.93 -0.93 -18.48
N ILE A 97 0.63 -1.11 -17.19
CA ILE A 97 -0.61 -0.77 -16.51
C ILE A 97 -0.30 0.23 -15.39
N ASN A 98 -1.09 1.30 -15.33
CA ASN A 98 -0.96 2.30 -14.29
C ASN A 98 -1.58 1.79 -12.98
N LEU A 99 -0.79 1.05 -12.21
CA LEU A 99 -1.20 0.49 -10.92
C LEU A 99 -0.83 1.40 -9.73
N SER A 100 -0.04 2.45 -9.99
CA SER A 100 0.40 3.43 -9.01
C SER A 100 -0.61 4.57 -8.81
N GLY A 101 -1.57 4.72 -9.71
CA GLY A 101 -2.62 5.75 -9.62
C GLY A 101 -2.14 7.16 -9.95
N PHE A 102 -0.89 7.32 -10.37
CA PHE A 102 -0.34 8.59 -10.86
C PHE A 102 -0.66 8.71 -12.35
N GLU A 103 -1.43 9.71 -12.76
CA GLU A 103 -1.62 9.98 -14.19
C GLU A 103 -0.25 10.22 -14.85
N SER A 104 0.15 9.33 -15.76
CA SER A 104 1.33 9.52 -16.59
C SER A 104 1.06 10.70 -17.52
N GLU A 105 1.86 11.77 -17.44
CA GLU A 105 1.84 12.95 -18.33
C GLU A 105 2.23 12.62 -19.80
N ASP A 106 2.01 11.38 -20.25
CA ASP A 106 2.51 10.87 -21.53
C ASP A 106 1.44 10.86 -22.62
N LEU A 107 0.80 12.02 -22.88
CA LEU A 107 0.01 12.22 -24.10
C LEU A 107 0.14 13.61 -24.73
N PHE A 108 0.77 14.60 -24.07
CA PHE A 108 0.82 15.97 -24.61
C PHE A 108 2.03 16.26 -25.51
N ASN A 109 3.11 15.45 -25.44
CA ASN A 109 4.35 15.75 -26.17
C ASN A 109 4.50 15.04 -27.54
N ALA A 110 3.54 14.17 -27.92
CA ALA A 110 3.60 13.40 -29.17
C ALA A 110 2.84 14.04 -30.36
N ARG A 111 2.31 15.27 -30.21
CA ARG A 111 1.55 15.98 -31.28
C ARG A 111 2.17 17.30 -31.75
N SER A 112 3.39 17.63 -31.34
CA SER A 112 4.07 18.89 -31.71
C SER A 112 5.30 18.72 -32.62
N GLN A 113 5.35 17.68 -33.45
CA GLN A 113 6.21 17.66 -34.64
C GLN A 113 5.39 17.33 -35.88
#